data_AF-A0AAE4F270-F1
#
_entry.id   AF-A0AAE4F270-F1
#
_cell.length_a   1.000
_cell.length_b   1.000
_cell.length_c   1.000
_cell.angle_alpha   90.00
_cell.angle_beta   90.00
_cell.angle_gamma   90.00
#
_symmetry.space_group_name_H-M   'P 1'
#
loop_
_entity.id
_entity.type
_entity.pdbx_description
1 polymer ?
#
loop_
_entity_poly.entity_id
_entity_poly.type
_entity_poly.pdbx_seq_one_letter_code
_entity_poly.pdbx_strand_id
1 'polypeptide(L)'
;MTKQDIPRNSSIDRRTVLGLLSGGLAALAGCSGGLFDSSDRGDGSAGPPEEQSDYIEETSIEIVENGRQLALEVAVTNEIEPSSVSIITESGREFSSDYFSAGETRTRLSLTEGEDSYEPLPRGQHTLYLRGDDIETELPLELGTTFEFEEVIPGTEHPDFVDGSLAMVVRNVGQRTDAASQTLLDGETRSERFVPVEPGESAAVKFDFLLKDGPGICARADEAGEIAEINHHLAVNFLWSDTVTVSQTIKYNNTNGCKKSLVGEPEEVTTTPTKTETET
;
A
#
# COMPACT_ATOMS: atom_id res chain seq x y z
N MET A 1 -15.62 -4.92 64.82
CA MET A 1 -15.00 -3.79 64.09
C MET A 1 -15.28 -4.01 62.61
N THR A 2 -15.96 -3.18 61.83
CA THR A 2 -16.82 -1.99 62.03
C THR A 2 -17.58 -1.88 60.71
N LYS A 3 -18.89 -1.61 60.75
CA LYS A 3 -19.77 -1.39 59.58
C LYS A 3 -19.74 0.10 59.16
N GLN A 4 -20.32 0.40 57.99
CA GLN A 4 -20.71 1.73 57.41
C GLN A 4 -19.67 2.41 56.52
N ASP A 5 -20.00 3.15 55.45
CA ASP A 5 -21.24 3.41 54.69
C ASP A 5 -20.81 4.09 53.36
N ILE A 6 -21.68 4.07 52.36
CA ILE A 6 -21.58 4.84 51.09
C ILE A 6 -21.65 6.35 51.37
N PRO A 7 -21.07 7.21 50.52
CA PRO A 7 -21.71 8.46 50.16
C PRO A 7 -22.09 8.52 48.67
N ARG A 8 -23.39 8.69 48.43
CA ARG A 8 -23.95 9.31 47.23
C ARG A 8 -23.84 10.83 47.37
N ASN A 9 -23.79 11.51 46.21
CA ASN A 9 -23.93 12.94 45.91
C ASN A 9 -22.63 13.70 45.62
N SER A 10 -22.44 14.05 44.34
CA SER A 10 -22.72 15.42 43.91
C SER A 10 -23.00 15.48 42.41
N SER A 11 -24.19 15.97 42.08
CA SER A 11 -24.56 16.57 40.81
C SER A 11 -23.66 17.77 40.49
N ILE A 12 -23.15 17.88 39.27
CA ILE A 12 -22.73 19.18 38.71
C ILE A 12 -23.35 19.35 37.31
N ASP A 13 -23.79 20.58 37.13
CA ASP A 13 -24.86 21.10 36.32
C ASP A 13 -24.39 21.54 34.91
N ARG A 14 -25.34 21.60 33.99
CA ARG A 14 -25.22 22.22 32.66
C ARG A 14 -25.08 23.73 32.85
N ARG A 15 -23.99 24.34 32.34
CA ARG A 15 -23.91 25.72 31.76
C ARG A 15 -22.50 26.31 31.91
N THR A 16 -21.78 26.41 30.80
CA THR A 16 -20.71 27.42 30.60
C THR A 16 -20.70 27.80 29.11
N VAL A 17 -21.52 28.78 28.70
CA VAL A 17 -21.17 30.20 28.44
C VAL A 17 -20.69 30.44 27.01
N LEU A 18 -21.62 31.00 26.21
CA LEU A 18 -21.39 31.76 24.99
C LEU A 18 -20.78 33.12 25.32
N GLY A 19 -19.83 33.56 24.49
CA GLY A 19 -19.31 34.93 24.40
C GLY A 19 -17.83 34.91 24.03
N LEU A 20 -17.29 35.63 23.05
CA LEU A 20 -17.77 36.77 22.29
C LEU A 20 -16.94 36.86 20.99
N LEU A 21 -17.60 37.20 19.88
CA LEU A 21 -16.98 37.70 18.66
C LEU A 21 -16.40 39.11 18.88
N SER A 22 -15.19 39.33 18.39
CA SER A 22 -14.61 40.57 17.82
C SER A 22 -13.09 40.38 17.83
N GLY A 23 -12.28 40.64 16.81
CA GLY A 23 -12.39 41.36 15.55
C GLY A 23 -10.96 41.83 15.25
N GLY A 24 -10.43 41.65 14.05
CA GLY A 24 -9.08 42.13 13.73
C GLY A 24 -8.48 41.58 12.46
N LEU A 25 -8.84 42.18 11.33
CA LEU A 25 -8.26 42.00 10.01
C LEU A 25 -6.78 42.39 9.98
N ALA A 26 -5.95 41.59 9.31
CA ALA A 26 -4.81 42.09 8.56
C ALA A 26 -4.64 41.23 7.29
N ALA A 27 -5.03 41.82 6.17
CA ALA A 27 -4.83 41.29 4.83
C ALA A 27 -3.40 41.59 4.37
N LEU A 28 -2.75 40.60 3.78
CA LEU A 28 -1.75 40.82 2.73
C LEU A 28 -2.11 39.93 1.55
N ALA A 29 -2.73 40.56 0.56
CA ALA A 29 -2.98 40.01 -0.75
C ALA A 29 -1.71 40.08 -1.59
N GLY A 30 -1.44 39.00 -2.32
CA GLY A 30 -0.45 38.91 -3.39
C GLY A 30 -0.86 37.83 -4.36
N CYS A 31 -1.84 38.16 -5.21
CA CYS A 31 -2.40 37.33 -6.26
C CYS A 31 -1.48 37.27 -7.49
N SER A 32 -1.22 36.06 -7.97
CA SER A 32 -1.10 35.69 -9.39
C SER A 32 -1.18 34.15 -9.39
N GLY A 33 -2.23 33.47 -9.84
CA GLY A 33 -3.17 33.75 -10.92
C GLY A 33 -3.12 32.54 -11.86
N GLY A 34 -4.07 31.61 -11.71
CA GLY A 34 -4.15 30.39 -12.51
C GLY A 34 -5.35 29.56 -12.09
N LEU A 35 -6.47 29.83 -12.75
CA LEU A 35 -7.74 29.09 -12.66
C LEU A 35 -7.52 27.61 -13.01
N PHE A 36 -7.79 26.71 -12.07
CA PHE A 36 -8.37 25.41 -12.40
C PHE A 36 -9.52 25.12 -11.44
N ASP A 37 -10.57 24.65 -12.08
CA ASP A 37 -11.89 24.36 -11.59
C ASP A 37 -11.85 23.47 -10.35
N SER A 38 -12.67 23.82 -9.37
CA SER A 38 -13.01 22.96 -8.25
C SER A 38 -13.84 21.79 -8.77
N SER A 39 -13.17 20.70 -9.17
CA SER A 39 -13.79 19.39 -9.23
C SER A 39 -13.69 18.76 -7.84
N ASP A 40 -14.86 18.40 -7.31
CA ASP A 40 -15.06 17.64 -6.09
C ASP A 40 -13.96 16.58 -5.86
N ARG A 41 -13.32 16.66 -4.69
CA ARG A 41 -12.59 15.53 -4.12
C ARG A 41 -13.61 14.44 -3.84
N GLY A 42 -13.82 13.56 -4.82
CA GLY A 42 -14.39 12.25 -4.59
C GLY A 42 -13.43 11.50 -3.68
N ASP A 43 -13.89 11.24 -2.47
CA ASP A 43 -13.30 10.28 -1.55
C ASP A 43 -13.05 8.98 -2.32
N GLY A 44 -11.80 8.59 -2.49
CA GLY A 44 -11.37 7.47 -3.34
C GLY A 44 -11.69 6.10 -2.75
N SER A 45 -12.72 6.04 -1.90
CA SER A 45 -13.16 4.81 -1.27
C SER A 45 -13.97 4.01 -2.27
N ALA A 46 -13.36 2.95 -2.79
CA ALA A 46 -14.12 1.92 -3.48
C ALA A 46 -15.05 1.29 -2.44
N GLY A 47 -16.34 1.68 -2.51
CA GLY A 47 -17.36 1.09 -1.66
C GLY A 47 -17.31 -0.43 -1.72
N PRO A 48 -17.70 -1.11 -0.64
CA PRO A 48 -17.60 -2.56 -0.59
C PRO A 48 -18.48 -3.19 -1.69
N PRO A 49 -18.20 -4.44 -2.10
CA PRO A 49 -19.04 -5.16 -3.06
C PRO A 49 -20.53 -5.09 -2.65
N GLU A 50 -21.47 -5.06 -3.60
CA GLU A 50 -22.91 -4.95 -3.31
C GLU A 50 -23.42 -6.02 -2.33
N GLU A 51 -22.77 -7.19 -2.27
CA GLU A 51 -23.10 -8.26 -1.32
C GLU A 51 -22.72 -7.95 0.13
N GLN A 52 -21.95 -6.89 0.38
CA GLN A 52 -21.48 -6.45 1.69
C GLN A 52 -22.10 -5.13 2.15
N SER A 53 -22.75 -4.38 1.25
CA SER A 53 -23.25 -3.03 1.56
C SER A 53 -24.33 -3.01 2.66
N ASP A 54 -24.95 -4.16 2.93
CA ASP A 54 -25.91 -4.32 4.03
C ASP A 54 -25.23 -4.24 5.42
N TYR A 55 -23.92 -4.46 5.49
CA TYR A 55 -23.17 -4.59 6.74
C TYR A 55 -21.96 -3.66 6.83
N ILE A 56 -21.29 -3.42 5.70
CA ILE A 56 -20.09 -2.61 5.57
C ILE A 56 -20.46 -1.34 4.81
N GLU A 57 -20.17 -0.17 5.39
CA GLU A 57 -20.24 1.10 4.68
C GLU A 57 -18.98 1.30 3.84
N GLU A 58 -17.82 0.94 4.39
CA GLU A 58 -16.53 1.23 3.80
C GLU A 58 -15.43 0.30 4.35
N THR A 59 -14.47 -0.03 3.48
CA THR A 59 -13.22 -0.71 3.83
C THR A 59 -12.06 0.02 3.19
N SER A 60 -11.02 0.32 3.96
CA SER A 60 -9.82 0.98 3.46
C SER A 60 -8.58 0.35 4.09
N ILE A 61 -7.47 0.33 3.33
CA ILE A 61 -6.19 -0.15 3.85
C ILE A 61 -5.36 1.08 4.21
N GLU A 62 -5.05 1.20 5.50
CA GLU A 62 -4.21 2.25 6.05
C GLU A 62 -2.79 1.74 6.32
N ILE A 63 -1.85 2.68 6.26
CA ILE A 63 -0.45 2.46 6.63
C ILE A 63 -0.27 2.89 8.09
N VAL A 64 0.20 1.98 8.93
CA VAL A 64 0.45 2.23 10.34
C VAL A 64 1.93 2.04 10.69
N GLU A 65 2.33 2.56 11.86
CA GLU A 65 3.70 2.49 12.39
C GLU A 65 4.82 2.96 11.42
N ASN A 66 4.69 4.16 10.86
CA ASN A 66 5.68 4.77 9.96
C ASN A 66 6.00 3.95 8.69
N GLY A 67 5.01 3.26 8.12
CA GLY A 67 5.20 2.52 6.86
C GLY A 67 5.62 1.06 7.02
N ARG A 68 5.53 0.51 8.24
CA ARG A 68 5.98 -0.86 8.54
C ARG A 68 4.85 -1.87 8.67
N GLN A 69 3.63 -1.40 8.89
CA GLN A 69 2.45 -2.22 9.05
C GLN A 69 1.33 -1.70 8.16
N LEU A 70 0.45 -2.62 7.76
CA LEU A 70 -0.79 -2.30 7.07
C LEU A 70 -1.94 -2.73 7.97
N ALA A 71 -2.98 -1.91 8.01
CA ALA A 71 -4.21 -2.18 8.73
C ALA A 71 -5.39 -2.03 7.78
N LEU A 72 -6.39 -2.89 7.95
CA LEU A 72 -7.69 -2.75 7.30
C LEU A 72 -8.61 -2.00 8.26
N GLU A 73 -8.98 -0.78 7.91
CA GLU A 73 -10.08 -0.09 8.56
C GLU A 73 -11.40 -0.63 8.01
N VAL A 74 -12.30 -1.00 8.91
CA VAL A 74 -13.63 -1.52 8.58
C VAL A 74 -14.65 -0.58 9.21
N ALA A 75 -15.47 0.05 8.38
CA ALA A 75 -16.61 0.85 8.78
C ALA A 75 -17.89 0.05 8.52
N VAL A 76 -18.64 -0.25 9.58
CA VAL A 76 -19.91 -0.94 9.49
C VAL A 76 -21.09 0.02 9.44
N THR A 77 -22.23 -0.46 8.96
CA THR A 77 -23.45 0.33 8.91
C THR A 77 -23.94 0.73 10.30
N ASN A 78 -24.48 1.95 10.41
CA ASN A 78 -25.09 2.42 11.66
C ASN A 78 -26.41 1.69 12.01
N GLU A 79 -26.85 0.77 11.16
CA GLU A 79 -28.07 -0.03 11.33
C GLU A 79 -27.83 -1.30 12.15
N ILE A 80 -26.57 -1.66 12.37
CA ILE A 80 -26.17 -2.82 13.16
C ILE A 80 -25.45 -2.41 14.44
N GLU A 81 -25.55 -3.25 15.48
CA GLU A 81 -24.78 -3.12 16.72
C GLU A 81 -23.63 -4.14 16.69
N PRO A 82 -22.46 -3.78 16.13
CA PRO A 82 -21.34 -4.70 16.01
C PRO A 82 -20.69 -4.95 17.38
N SER A 83 -20.14 -6.14 17.56
CA SER A 83 -19.39 -6.53 18.76
C SER A 83 -17.93 -6.87 18.44
N SER A 84 -17.69 -7.58 17.33
CA SER A 84 -16.35 -7.94 16.88
C SER A 84 -16.31 -8.18 15.38
N VAL A 85 -15.14 -7.98 14.79
CA VAL A 85 -14.83 -8.39 13.43
C VAL A 85 -13.51 -9.14 13.42
N SER A 86 -13.36 -10.10 12.51
CA SER A 86 -12.15 -10.90 12.39
C SER A 86 -11.84 -11.21 10.93
N ILE A 87 -10.56 -11.28 10.59
CA ILE A 87 -10.09 -11.80 9.32
C ILE A 87 -9.88 -13.31 9.46
N ILE A 88 -10.64 -14.08 8.69
CA ILE A 88 -10.46 -15.52 8.54
C ILE A 88 -9.73 -15.76 7.23
N THR A 89 -8.56 -16.40 7.31
CA THR A 89 -7.79 -16.80 6.13
C THR A 89 -8.50 -17.88 5.33
N GLU A 90 -8.07 -18.12 4.09
CA GLU A 90 -8.59 -19.20 3.23
C GLU A 90 -8.50 -20.58 3.91
N SER A 91 -7.52 -20.77 4.78
CA SER A 91 -7.32 -22.00 5.56
C SER A 91 -8.32 -22.19 6.71
N GLY A 92 -9.18 -21.20 6.98
CA GLY A 92 -10.09 -21.18 8.13
C GLY A 92 -9.45 -20.72 9.45
N ARG A 93 -8.19 -20.27 9.43
CA ARG A 93 -7.49 -19.69 10.59
C ARG A 93 -7.89 -18.23 10.77
N GLU A 94 -8.21 -17.83 12.00
CA GLU A 94 -8.30 -16.42 12.39
C GLU A 94 -6.90 -15.78 12.38
N PHE A 95 -6.74 -14.71 11.60
CA PHE A 95 -5.49 -13.97 11.44
C PHE A 95 -5.43 -12.74 12.34
N SER A 96 -6.51 -11.97 12.37
CA SER A 96 -6.63 -10.79 13.21
C SER A 96 -8.08 -10.63 13.64
N SER A 97 -8.29 -10.12 14.85
CA SER A 97 -9.61 -9.80 15.38
C SER A 97 -9.54 -8.52 16.19
N ASP A 98 -10.61 -7.74 16.12
CA ASP A 98 -10.80 -6.56 16.95
C ASP A 98 -12.26 -6.42 17.37
N TYR A 99 -12.50 -5.63 18.42
CA TYR A 99 -13.79 -5.44 19.05
C TYR A 99 -14.25 -4.00 18.90
N PHE A 100 -15.55 -3.82 18.70
CA PHE A 100 -16.16 -2.50 18.68
C PHE A 100 -16.49 -2.07 20.10
N SER A 101 -16.15 -0.84 20.49
CA SER A 101 -16.69 -0.29 21.73
C SER A 101 -18.18 0.04 21.56
N ALA A 102 -18.89 0.17 22.67
CA ALA A 102 -20.32 0.51 22.64
C ALA A 102 -20.56 1.82 21.87
N GLY A 103 -21.30 1.74 20.76
CA GLY A 103 -21.63 2.87 19.88
C GLY A 103 -20.57 3.22 18.84
N GLU A 104 -19.49 2.45 18.72
CA GLU A 104 -18.51 2.57 17.63
C GLU A 104 -18.93 1.72 16.42
N THR A 105 -18.75 2.27 15.23
CA THR A 105 -19.01 1.59 13.95
C THR A 105 -17.75 1.42 13.11
N ARG A 106 -16.58 1.76 13.66
CA ARG A 106 -15.28 1.65 12.99
C ARG A 106 -14.27 0.97 13.88
N THR A 107 -13.44 0.13 13.27
CA THR A 107 -12.37 -0.63 13.92
C THR A 107 -11.26 -0.93 12.92
N ARG A 108 -10.11 -1.43 13.40
CA ARG A 108 -8.92 -1.65 12.59
C ARG A 108 -8.36 -3.05 12.84
N LEU A 109 -8.23 -3.81 11.75
CA LEU A 109 -7.65 -5.15 11.77
C LEU A 109 -6.22 -5.09 11.25
N SER A 110 -5.29 -5.76 11.91
CA SER A 110 -3.92 -5.85 11.42
C SER A 110 -3.85 -6.75 10.19
N LEU A 111 -3.15 -6.30 9.15
CA LEU A 111 -2.81 -7.09 7.97
C LEU A 111 -1.39 -7.68 8.05
N THR A 112 -0.76 -7.61 9.23
CA THR A 112 0.55 -8.19 9.53
C THR A 112 0.55 -8.90 10.89
N GLU A 113 1.22 -10.05 11.00
CA GLU A 113 1.40 -10.83 12.23
C GLU A 113 2.85 -10.81 12.73
N GLY A 114 3.00 -10.83 14.06
CA GLY A 114 4.28 -10.92 14.78
C GLY A 114 4.98 -9.57 14.96
N GLU A 115 5.31 -9.25 16.22
CA GLU A 115 5.88 -7.96 16.64
C GLU A 115 7.22 -7.62 15.96
N ASP A 116 7.99 -8.64 15.59
CA ASP A 116 9.31 -8.50 14.95
C ASP A 116 9.35 -9.00 13.50
N SER A 117 8.45 -9.93 13.12
CA SER A 117 8.42 -10.53 11.79
C SER A 117 7.62 -9.73 10.78
N TYR A 118 6.58 -9.02 11.22
CA TYR A 118 5.66 -8.26 10.35
C TYR A 118 5.21 -9.09 9.13
N GLU A 119 4.89 -10.37 9.36
CA GLU A 119 4.52 -11.30 8.30
C GLU A 119 3.15 -10.90 7.75
N PRO A 120 3.04 -10.55 6.45
CA PRO A 120 1.80 -10.06 5.90
C PRO A 120 0.74 -11.17 5.85
N LEU A 121 -0.53 -10.78 5.91
CA LEU A 121 -1.64 -11.65 5.58
C LEU A 121 -1.38 -12.28 4.20
N PRO A 122 -1.40 -13.62 4.07
CA PRO A 122 -1.03 -14.29 2.83
C PRO A 122 -1.96 -13.89 1.68
N ARG A 123 -1.57 -14.19 0.44
CA ARG A 123 -2.51 -14.09 -0.68
C ARG A 123 -3.56 -15.18 -0.58
N GLY A 124 -4.78 -14.88 -1.01
CA GLY A 124 -5.85 -15.85 -1.10
C GLY A 124 -7.22 -15.20 -0.97
N GLN A 125 -8.24 -16.03 -0.95
CA GLN A 125 -9.60 -15.59 -0.64
C GLN A 125 -9.77 -15.60 0.87
N HIS A 126 -10.06 -14.44 1.45
CA HIS A 126 -10.26 -14.29 2.88
C HIS A 126 -11.70 -13.92 3.17
N THR A 127 -12.05 -13.94 4.44
CA THR A 127 -13.39 -13.60 4.91
C THR A 127 -13.28 -12.64 6.07
N LEU A 128 -14.02 -11.53 6.01
CA LEU A 128 -14.39 -10.75 7.18
C LEU A 128 -15.56 -11.44 7.86
N TYR A 129 -15.34 -11.85 9.10
CA TYR A 129 -16.37 -12.47 9.92
C TYR A 129 -16.82 -11.49 10.99
N LEU A 130 -18.08 -11.09 10.92
CA LEU A 130 -18.68 -10.01 11.70
C LEU A 130 -19.70 -10.59 12.69
N ARG A 131 -19.61 -10.18 13.95
CA ARG A 131 -20.52 -10.58 15.03
C ARG A 131 -21.09 -9.37 15.77
N GLY A 132 -22.32 -9.48 16.26
CA GLY A 132 -23.02 -8.49 17.07
C GLY A 132 -24.27 -9.08 17.72
N ASP A 133 -25.10 -8.24 18.33
CA ASP A 133 -26.23 -8.69 19.15
C ASP A 133 -27.28 -9.51 18.36
N ASP A 134 -27.49 -9.17 17.08
CA ASP A 134 -28.40 -9.88 16.17
C ASP A 134 -27.77 -10.17 14.78
N ILE A 135 -26.43 -10.17 14.72
CA ILE A 135 -25.68 -10.38 13.48
C ILE A 135 -24.54 -11.37 13.69
N GLU A 136 -24.46 -12.35 12.80
CA GLU A 136 -23.34 -13.26 12.66
C GLU A 136 -23.22 -13.60 11.17
N THR A 137 -22.22 -13.06 10.48
CA THR A 137 -22.11 -13.17 9.03
C THR A 137 -20.66 -13.24 8.55
N GLU A 138 -20.47 -13.83 7.38
CA GLU A 138 -19.21 -13.99 6.67
C GLU A 138 -19.27 -13.17 5.36
N LEU A 139 -18.30 -12.28 5.17
CA LEU A 139 -18.21 -11.39 4.02
C LEU A 139 -16.88 -11.61 3.29
N PRO A 140 -16.84 -11.70 1.96
CA PRO A 140 -15.59 -11.94 1.24
C PRO A 140 -14.61 -10.77 1.44
N LEU A 141 -13.36 -11.05 1.82
CA LEU A 141 -12.30 -10.07 1.89
C LEU A 141 -11.37 -10.26 0.68
N GLU A 142 -11.53 -9.37 -0.30
CA GLU A 142 -10.64 -9.30 -1.45
C GLU A 142 -9.53 -8.28 -1.19
N LEU A 143 -8.29 -8.76 -1.22
CA LEU A 143 -7.10 -7.94 -1.14
C LEU A 143 -6.35 -7.97 -2.47
N GLY A 144 -5.56 -6.93 -2.69
CA GLY A 144 -4.84 -6.75 -3.94
C GLY A 144 -5.60 -5.89 -4.94
N THR A 145 -4.87 -5.53 -5.98
CA THR A 145 -5.25 -4.59 -7.02
C THR A 145 -4.55 -4.96 -8.33
N THR A 146 -4.63 -4.09 -9.33
CA THR A 146 -3.91 -4.23 -10.59
C THR A 146 -2.93 -3.08 -10.73
N PHE A 147 -1.71 -3.42 -11.11
CA PHE A 147 -0.64 -2.47 -11.38
C PHE A 147 -0.30 -2.45 -12.86
N GLU A 148 -0.11 -1.26 -13.39
CA GLU A 148 0.48 -1.04 -14.71
C GLU A 148 1.89 -0.47 -14.56
N PHE A 149 2.80 -0.90 -15.42
CA PHE A 149 4.11 -0.28 -15.52
C PHE A 149 4.02 1.05 -16.26
N GLU A 150 4.69 2.08 -15.73
CA GLU A 150 4.76 3.39 -16.41
C GLU A 150 6.13 3.60 -17.07
N GLU A 151 7.20 3.56 -16.26
CA GLU A 151 8.54 3.84 -16.76
C GLU A 151 9.65 3.32 -15.83
N VAL A 152 10.87 3.28 -16.37
CA VAL A 152 12.10 3.05 -15.61
C VAL A 152 12.93 4.31 -15.67
N ILE A 153 13.21 4.92 -14.51
CA ILE A 153 14.00 6.15 -14.41
C ILE A 153 15.28 5.95 -13.60
N PRO A 154 16.39 6.63 -13.94
CA PRO A 154 17.56 6.70 -13.09
C PRO A 154 17.20 7.25 -11.70
N GLY A 155 17.84 6.73 -10.66
CA GLY A 155 17.62 7.19 -9.28
C GLY A 155 17.94 8.67 -9.07
N THR A 156 18.76 9.28 -9.92
CA THR A 156 19.04 10.72 -9.90
C THR A 156 17.83 11.60 -10.23
N GLU A 157 16.79 11.03 -10.83
CA GLU A 157 15.56 11.73 -11.19
C GLU A 157 14.50 11.68 -10.08
N HIS A 158 14.73 10.88 -9.03
CA HIS A 158 13.84 10.79 -7.87
C HIS A 158 14.47 11.46 -6.63
N PRO A 159 13.79 12.38 -5.94
CA PRO A 159 14.37 13.21 -4.87
C PRO A 159 14.94 12.40 -3.68
N ASP A 160 14.35 11.25 -3.38
CA ASP A 160 14.74 10.42 -2.24
C ASP A 160 15.75 9.31 -2.58
N PHE A 161 16.13 9.18 -3.85
CA PHE A 161 16.97 8.06 -4.30
C PHE A 161 18.43 8.50 -4.41
N VAL A 162 19.33 7.57 -4.10
CA VAL A 162 20.77 7.84 -4.18
C VAL A 162 21.28 7.60 -5.59
N ASP A 163 22.33 8.34 -5.95
CA ASP A 163 23.02 8.20 -7.22
C ASP A 163 23.46 6.74 -7.48
N GLY A 164 23.33 6.31 -8.74
CA GLY A 164 23.53 4.92 -9.17
C GLY A 164 22.40 3.94 -8.81
N SER A 165 21.28 4.40 -8.26
CA SER A 165 20.06 3.57 -8.14
C SER A 165 19.24 3.61 -9.43
N LEU A 166 18.26 2.72 -9.53
CA LEU A 166 17.23 2.74 -10.57
C LEU A 166 15.85 2.74 -9.90
N ALA A 167 14.86 3.38 -10.50
CA ALA A 167 13.48 3.32 -10.06
C ALA A 167 12.61 2.70 -11.15
N MET A 168 11.71 1.81 -10.75
CA MET A 168 10.61 1.36 -11.61
C MET A 168 9.34 2.02 -11.11
N VAL A 169 8.68 2.79 -11.98
CA VAL A 169 7.44 3.48 -11.67
C VAL A 169 6.27 2.58 -12.05
N VAL A 170 5.40 2.31 -11.09
CA VAL A 170 4.20 1.49 -11.25
C VAL A 170 2.99 2.29 -10.81
N ARG A 171 1.88 2.15 -11.53
CA ARG A 171 0.62 2.81 -11.22
C ARG A 171 -0.44 1.82 -10.77
N ASN A 172 -1.11 2.12 -9.68
CA ASN A 172 -2.27 1.37 -9.24
C ASN A 172 -3.49 1.78 -10.08
N VAL A 173 -3.95 0.89 -10.94
CA VAL A 173 -5.12 1.12 -11.82
C VAL A 173 -6.37 0.40 -11.33
N GLY A 174 -6.26 -0.36 -10.23
CA GLY A 174 -7.42 -0.97 -9.60
C GLY A 174 -8.06 -0.05 -8.56
N GLN A 175 -8.89 -0.66 -7.72
CA GLN A 175 -9.79 0.06 -6.80
C GLN A 175 -9.33 0.01 -5.34
N ARG A 176 -8.26 -0.73 -5.03
CA ARG A 176 -7.80 -0.96 -3.65
C ARG A 176 -6.32 -0.65 -3.51
N THR A 177 -5.90 -0.26 -2.32
CA THR A 177 -4.48 -0.07 -1.99
C THR A 177 -3.78 -1.43 -1.92
N ASP A 178 -2.53 -1.48 -2.37
CA ASP A 178 -1.60 -2.59 -2.11
C ASP A 178 -0.21 -2.01 -1.86
N ALA A 179 0.77 -2.82 -1.50
CA ALA A 179 2.15 -2.41 -1.30
C ALA A 179 3.12 -3.24 -2.13
N ALA A 180 4.00 -2.57 -2.87
CA ALA A 180 5.21 -3.21 -3.36
C ALA A 180 6.00 -3.70 -2.16
N SER A 181 6.44 -4.96 -2.17
CA SER A 181 7.05 -5.63 -1.02
C SER A 181 8.52 -5.97 -1.26
N GLN A 182 8.88 -6.27 -2.51
CA GLN A 182 10.20 -6.75 -2.87
C GLN A 182 10.57 -6.39 -4.31
N THR A 183 11.85 -6.13 -4.54
CA THR A 183 12.40 -6.02 -5.90
C THR A 183 13.30 -7.20 -6.24
N LEU A 184 13.22 -7.64 -7.49
CA LEU A 184 13.95 -8.77 -8.05
C LEU A 184 14.71 -8.31 -9.31
N LEU A 185 16.01 -8.59 -9.37
CA LEU A 185 16.83 -8.42 -10.57
C LEU A 185 17.21 -9.80 -11.09
N ASP A 186 16.78 -10.15 -12.29
CA ASP A 186 17.02 -11.45 -12.91
C ASP A 186 16.60 -12.62 -12.00
N GLY A 187 15.52 -12.43 -11.23
CA GLY A 187 15.00 -13.40 -10.25
C GLY A 187 15.70 -13.40 -8.89
N GLU A 188 16.75 -12.60 -8.69
CA GLU A 188 17.43 -12.47 -7.40
C GLU A 188 16.89 -11.27 -6.61
N THR A 189 16.54 -11.48 -5.34
CA THR A 189 16.10 -10.42 -4.42
C THR A 189 17.17 -9.34 -4.27
N ARG A 190 16.75 -8.07 -4.41
CA ARG A 190 17.62 -6.90 -4.25
C ARG A 190 17.25 -6.04 -3.05
N SER A 191 15.96 -5.85 -2.80
CA SER A 191 15.47 -5.07 -1.65
C SER A 191 14.13 -5.60 -1.18
N GLU A 192 13.87 -5.45 0.12
CA GLU A 192 12.59 -5.71 0.78
C GLU A 192 12.14 -4.41 1.42
N ARG A 193 11.05 -3.84 0.92
CA ARG A 193 10.43 -2.60 1.44
C ARG A 193 8.96 -2.63 1.10
N PHE A 194 8.13 -2.17 2.02
CA PHE A 194 6.74 -1.87 1.74
C PHE A 194 6.63 -0.45 1.18
N VAL A 195 6.25 -0.34 -0.09
CA VAL A 195 5.87 0.93 -0.73
C VAL A 195 4.39 0.83 -1.06
N PRO A 196 3.51 1.39 -0.20
CA PRO A 196 2.07 1.38 -0.44
C PRO A 196 1.73 2.27 -1.64
N VAL A 197 0.69 1.89 -2.36
CA VAL A 197 0.22 2.58 -3.57
C VAL A 197 -1.30 2.62 -3.55
N GLU A 198 -1.86 3.80 -3.32
CA GLU A 198 -3.31 4.02 -3.28
C GLU A 198 -3.94 3.95 -4.70
N PRO A 199 -5.26 3.72 -4.81
CA PRO A 199 -5.94 3.71 -6.09
C PRO A 199 -5.70 4.99 -6.91
N GLY A 200 -5.26 4.83 -8.16
CA GLY A 200 -4.98 5.94 -9.06
C GLY A 200 -3.62 6.61 -8.88
N GLU A 201 -2.85 6.25 -7.86
CA GLU A 201 -1.50 6.79 -7.61
C GLU A 201 -0.40 5.96 -8.28
N SER A 202 0.77 6.59 -8.47
CA SER A 202 2.00 5.95 -8.94
C SER A 202 3.05 5.91 -7.84
N ALA A 203 3.81 4.82 -7.79
CA ALA A 203 4.92 4.64 -6.87
C ALA A 203 6.22 4.34 -7.60
N ALA A 204 7.30 5.01 -7.19
CA ALA A 204 8.65 4.71 -7.63
C ALA A 204 9.27 3.65 -6.71
N VAL A 205 9.54 2.47 -7.24
CA VAL A 205 10.12 1.34 -6.48
C VAL A 205 11.61 1.23 -6.79
N LYS A 206 12.43 1.26 -5.74
CA LYS A 206 13.88 1.41 -5.85
C LYS A 206 14.63 0.08 -6.02
N PHE A 207 15.49 0.04 -7.04
CA PHE A 207 16.56 -0.93 -7.22
C PHE A 207 17.89 -0.31 -6.80
N ASP A 208 18.43 -0.74 -5.66
CA ASP A 208 19.61 -0.15 -5.06
C ASP A 208 20.89 -0.44 -5.88
N PHE A 209 21.67 0.61 -6.16
CA PHE A 209 23.02 0.55 -6.75
C PHE A 209 23.18 -0.17 -8.11
N LEU A 210 22.08 -0.35 -8.85
CA LEU A 210 22.12 -1.06 -10.13
C LEU A 210 22.96 -0.32 -11.19
N LEU A 211 22.89 1.00 -11.21
CA LEU A 211 23.66 1.90 -12.10
C LEU A 211 24.94 2.43 -11.46
N LYS A 212 25.33 1.96 -10.27
CA LYS A 212 26.53 2.46 -9.59
C LYS A 212 27.81 2.09 -10.35
N ASP A 213 28.66 3.09 -10.54
CA ASP A 213 30.00 2.97 -11.12
C ASP A 213 30.99 2.33 -10.11
N GLY A 214 31.91 1.50 -10.60
CA GLY A 214 32.98 0.98 -9.76
C GLY A 214 33.87 -0.11 -10.39
N PRO A 215 35.15 -0.22 -9.97
CA PRO A 215 36.05 -1.25 -10.45
C PRO A 215 35.58 -2.65 -10.01
N GLY A 216 35.45 -3.57 -10.96
CA GLY A 216 34.99 -4.95 -10.73
C GLY A 216 33.52 -5.23 -11.06
N ILE A 217 32.75 -4.22 -11.50
CA ILE A 217 31.31 -4.35 -11.75
C ILE A 217 30.97 -4.63 -13.23
N CYS A 218 31.86 -4.26 -14.17
CA CYS A 218 31.73 -4.56 -15.60
C CYS A 218 32.54 -5.81 -15.96
N ALA A 219 32.03 -7.00 -15.60
CA ALA A 219 32.64 -8.27 -16.00
C ALA A 219 32.11 -8.79 -17.36
N ARG A 220 31.21 -8.04 -18.01
CA ARG A 220 30.54 -8.43 -19.25
C ARG A 220 30.93 -7.42 -20.33
N ALA A 221 31.45 -7.90 -21.44
CA ALA A 221 31.97 -7.09 -22.53
C ALA A 221 31.70 -7.75 -23.90
N ASP A 222 31.70 -6.95 -24.96
CA ASP A 222 31.69 -7.39 -26.35
C ASP A 222 32.98 -8.14 -26.74
N GLU A 223 33.06 -8.59 -27.99
CA GLU A 223 34.23 -9.29 -28.54
C GLU A 223 35.54 -8.47 -28.43
N ALA A 224 35.44 -7.15 -28.33
CA ALA A 224 36.57 -6.24 -28.14
C ALA A 224 36.93 -6.02 -26.65
N GLY A 225 36.07 -6.44 -25.71
CA GLY A 225 36.30 -6.29 -24.28
C GLY A 225 35.91 -4.92 -23.72
N GLU A 226 35.14 -4.10 -24.45
CA GLU A 226 34.96 -2.67 -24.16
C GLU A 226 33.54 -2.28 -23.76
N ILE A 227 32.52 -2.79 -24.46
CA ILE A 227 31.12 -2.41 -24.24
C ILE A 227 30.23 -3.66 -24.18
N ALA A 228 29.31 -3.75 -23.23
CA ALA A 228 28.24 -4.75 -23.27
C ALA A 228 26.87 -4.09 -23.11
N GLU A 229 25.87 -4.59 -23.82
CA GLU A 229 24.47 -4.24 -23.63
C GLU A 229 23.74 -5.51 -23.21
N ILE A 230 23.11 -5.46 -22.04
CA ILE A 230 22.52 -6.63 -21.39
C ILE A 230 21.11 -6.29 -20.99
N ASN A 231 20.20 -7.18 -21.38
CA ASN A 231 18.81 -7.11 -20.93
C ASN A 231 18.72 -7.74 -19.54
N HIS A 232 18.21 -6.95 -18.61
CA HIS A 232 17.90 -7.37 -17.26
C HIS A 232 16.40 -7.45 -17.07
N HIS A 233 15.94 -8.43 -16.32
CA HIS A 233 14.55 -8.51 -15.87
C HIS A 233 14.44 -7.82 -14.52
N LEU A 234 13.73 -6.69 -14.51
CA LEU A 234 13.37 -5.97 -13.30
C LEU A 234 11.96 -6.38 -12.92
N ALA A 235 11.79 -6.89 -11.70
CA ALA A 235 10.48 -7.27 -11.20
C ALA A 235 10.20 -6.62 -9.84
N VAL A 236 8.94 -6.21 -9.65
CA VAL A 236 8.41 -5.72 -8.39
C VAL A 236 7.29 -6.65 -7.96
N ASN A 237 7.50 -7.29 -6.82
CA ASN A 237 6.48 -8.06 -6.14
C ASN A 237 5.63 -7.15 -5.27
N PHE A 238 4.35 -7.46 -5.18
CA PHE A 238 3.39 -6.81 -4.29
C PHE A 238 2.96 -7.78 -3.19
N LEU A 239 2.29 -7.30 -2.15
CA LEU A 239 1.77 -8.17 -1.10
C LEU A 239 0.67 -9.08 -1.63
N TRP A 240 -0.33 -8.48 -2.29
CA TRP A 240 -1.54 -9.21 -2.70
C TRP A 240 -1.77 -9.25 -4.21
N SER A 241 -1.10 -8.39 -4.99
CA SER A 241 -1.25 -8.29 -6.46
C SER A 241 -0.17 -9.02 -7.25
N ASP A 242 -0.44 -9.28 -8.52
CA ASP A 242 0.53 -9.90 -9.43
C ASP A 242 1.82 -9.09 -9.58
N THR A 243 2.94 -9.79 -9.75
CA THR A 243 4.25 -9.19 -9.98
C THR A 243 4.28 -8.47 -11.31
N VAL A 244 4.76 -7.22 -11.31
CA VAL A 244 5.07 -6.49 -12.55
C VAL A 244 6.52 -6.77 -12.93
N THR A 245 6.74 -7.22 -14.16
CA THR A 245 8.08 -7.54 -14.68
C THR A 245 8.34 -6.81 -15.99
N VAL A 246 9.48 -6.14 -16.10
CA VAL A 246 9.94 -5.47 -17.30
C VAL A 246 11.34 -5.90 -17.70
N SER A 247 11.64 -5.86 -18.98
CA SER A 247 13.00 -6.01 -19.50
C SER A 247 13.60 -4.63 -19.74
N GLN A 248 14.75 -4.36 -19.11
CA GLN A 248 15.50 -3.12 -19.28
C GLN A 248 16.91 -3.43 -19.76
N THR A 249 17.30 -2.80 -20.87
CA THR A 249 18.68 -2.89 -21.35
C THR A 249 19.58 -1.93 -20.56
N ILE A 250 20.66 -2.46 -20.01
CA ILE A 250 21.72 -1.67 -19.37
C ILE A 250 22.99 -1.81 -20.20
N LYS A 251 23.59 -0.67 -20.54
CA LYS A 251 24.89 -0.58 -21.20
C LYS A 251 26.00 -0.46 -20.17
N TYR A 252 27.03 -1.25 -20.37
CA TYR A 252 28.23 -1.35 -19.56
C TYR A 252 29.40 -0.88 -20.42
N ASN A 253 30.09 0.17 -20.00
CA ASN A 253 31.25 0.71 -20.71
C ASN A 253 32.49 0.63 -19.82
N ASN A 254 33.49 -0.13 -20.24
CA ASN A 254 34.70 -0.39 -19.47
C ASN A 254 35.89 0.52 -19.85
N THR A 255 35.70 1.44 -20.81
CA THR A 255 36.79 2.24 -21.39
C THR A 255 37.44 3.21 -20.38
N ASN A 256 36.69 3.70 -19.38
CA ASN A 256 37.14 4.74 -18.44
C ASN A 256 36.64 4.48 -17.01
N GLY A 257 36.91 3.29 -16.48
CA GLY A 257 36.23 2.79 -15.30
C GLY A 257 34.80 2.36 -15.67
N CYS A 258 34.32 1.27 -15.08
CA CYS A 258 33.00 0.72 -15.41
C CYS A 258 31.90 1.77 -15.22
N LYS A 259 31.31 2.22 -16.34
CA LYS A 259 30.15 3.10 -16.37
C LYS A 259 28.92 2.35 -16.83
N LYS A 260 27.79 2.61 -16.18
CA LYS A 260 26.51 2.03 -16.55
C LYS A 260 25.51 3.09 -16.98
N SER A 261 24.69 2.78 -17.98
CA SER A 261 23.61 3.65 -18.42
C SER A 261 22.44 2.85 -18.96
N LEU A 262 21.24 3.40 -18.86
CA LEU A 262 20.07 2.82 -19.52
C LEU A 262 20.16 2.99 -21.04
N VAL A 263 19.64 2.02 -21.77
CA VAL A 263 19.53 2.05 -23.23
C VAL A 263 18.15 1.56 -23.63
N GLY A 264 17.54 2.25 -24.59
CA GLY A 264 16.22 1.91 -25.10
C GLY A 264 15.11 2.15 -24.09
N GLU A 265 13.88 1.93 -24.56
CA GLU A 265 12.70 1.90 -23.70
C GLU A 265 12.55 0.49 -23.08
N PRO A 266 12.11 0.41 -21.83
CA PRO A 266 11.80 -0.87 -21.19
C PRO A 266 10.61 -1.55 -21.87
N GLU A 267 10.64 -2.88 -21.93
CA GLU A 267 9.56 -3.70 -22.49
C GLU A 267 8.86 -4.49 -21.38
N GLU A 268 7.54 -4.38 -21.25
CA GLU A 268 6.77 -5.23 -20.32
C GLU A 268 6.88 -6.69 -20.72
N VAL A 269 7.20 -7.54 -19.74
CA VAL A 269 7.21 -8.99 -19.91
C VAL A 269 5.84 -9.52 -19.49
N THR A 270 4.89 -9.57 -20.42
CA THR A 270 3.58 -10.18 -20.15
C THR A 270 3.77 -11.65 -19.76
N THR A 271 3.48 -11.97 -18.50
CA THR A 271 3.27 -13.35 -18.06
C THR A 271 1.98 -13.85 -18.71
N THR A 272 2.13 -14.64 -19.77
CA THR A 272 0.98 -15.37 -20.32
C THR A 272 0.48 -16.32 -19.23
N PRO A 273 -0.79 -16.29 -18.81
CA PRO A 273 -1.29 -17.20 -17.79
C PRO A 273 -1.09 -18.63 -18.29
N THR A 274 -0.41 -19.46 -17.49
CA THR A 274 -0.30 -20.90 -17.73
C THR A 274 -1.71 -21.44 -17.82
N LYS A 275 -2.10 -21.85 -19.03
CA LYS A 275 -3.38 -22.47 -19.31
C LYS A 275 -3.47 -23.75 -18.48
N THR A 276 -4.25 -23.74 -17.40
CA THR A 276 -4.56 -24.97 -16.65
C THR A 276 -5.23 -25.94 -17.61
N GLU A 277 -4.52 -27.00 -17.96
CA GLU A 277 -5.09 -28.13 -18.71
C GLU A 277 -6.23 -28.70 -17.86
N THR A 278 -7.44 -28.62 -18.39
CA THR A 278 -8.61 -29.32 -17.86
C THR A 278 -8.43 -30.80 -18.19
N GLU A 279 -7.98 -31.61 -17.22
CA GLU A 279 -8.04 -33.06 -17.36
C GLU A 279 -9.51 -33.48 -17.44
N THR A 280 -9.81 -34.28 -18.46
CA THR A 280 -11.14 -34.84 -18.78
C THR A 280 -11.25 -36.27 -18.25
#